data_AF-A0ABD6YUA1-F1
#
_entry.id   AF-A0ABD6YUA1-F1
#
_cell.length_a   1.000
_cell.length_b   1.000
_cell.length_c   1.000
_cell.angle_alpha   90.00
_cell.angle_beta   90.00
_cell.angle_gamma   90.00
#
_symmetry.space_group_name_H-M   'P 1'
#
loop_
_entity.id
_entity.type
_entity.pdbx_description
1 polymer ?
#
loop_
_entity_poly.entity_id
_entity_poly.type
_entity_poly.pdbx_seq_one_letter_code
_entity_poly.pdbx_strand_id
1 'polypeptide(L)'
;MSEHIIVTTGIYDVIKDQLRRKRVTPEQEIRLANELKTAKQVLRRDLPKEVVTVNRRVVIKDHTADTEKEYIFVPSTKAKPQKNKYSILSDIALATVGYKVGDVIEWPFIDGERKIEILKVEPFEN
;
A
#
# COMPACT_ATOMS: atom_id res chain seq x y z
N MET A 1 15.03 -14.59 1.27
CA MET A 1 15.19 -13.36 2.08
C MET A 1 13.79 -12.78 2.21
N SER A 2 13.13 -12.98 3.34
CA SER A 2 11.76 -12.52 3.55
C SER A 2 11.80 -11.01 3.80
N GLU A 3 11.43 -10.22 2.80
CA GLU A 3 11.16 -8.80 3.04
C GLU A 3 9.85 -8.72 3.82
N HIS A 4 9.95 -8.34 5.09
CA HIS A 4 8.80 -8.22 5.98
C HIS A 4 8.22 -6.82 5.81
N ILE A 5 7.00 -6.69 5.30
CA ILE A 5 6.33 -5.39 5.28
C ILE A 5 6.11 -4.86 6.70
N ILE A 6 6.24 -3.54 6.89
CA ILE A 6 6.07 -2.90 8.20
C ILE A 6 4.72 -2.20 8.25
N VAL A 7 3.81 -2.69 9.09
CA VAL A 7 2.46 -2.13 9.18
C VAL A 7 2.12 -1.75 10.62
N THR A 8 1.20 -0.81 10.78
CA THR A 8 0.64 -0.51 12.10
C THR A 8 -0.51 -1.47 12.40
N THR A 9 -0.82 -1.69 13.69
CA THR A 9 -1.95 -2.54 14.11
C THR A 9 -3.26 -2.16 13.41
N GLY A 10 -3.55 -0.85 13.30
CA GLY A 10 -4.76 -0.39 12.60
C GLY A 10 -4.78 -0.77 11.12
N ILE A 11 -3.65 -0.71 10.42
CA ILE A 11 -3.57 -1.13 9.02
C ILE A 11 -3.68 -2.65 8.90
N TYR A 12 -3.03 -3.39 9.80
CA TYR A 12 -3.10 -4.84 9.84
C TYR A 12 -4.56 -5.33 9.94
N ASP A 13 -5.34 -4.78 10.87
CA ASP A 13 -6.75 -5.12 11.04
C ASP A 13 -7.60 -4.75 9.83
N VAL A 14 -7.30 -3.61 9.21
CA VAL A 14 -8.01 -3.11 8.03
C VAL A 14 -7.77 -4.03 6.82
N ILE A 15 -6.53 -4.44 6.56
CA ILE A 15 -6.21 -5.38 5.46
C ILE A 15 -6.85 -6.74 5.75
N LYS A 16 -6.78 -7.22 7.00
CA LYS A 16 -7.39 -8.48 7.42
C LYS A 16 -8.91 -8.49 7.25
N ASP A 17 -9.59 -7.39 7.57
CA ASP A 17 -11.04 -7.24 7.33
C ASP A 17 -11.35 -7.21 5.83
N GLN A 18 -10.49 -6.60 5.02
CA GLN A 18 -10.65 -6.58 3.56
C GLN A 18 -10.53 -7.97 2.94
N LEU A 19 -9.56 -8.79 3.39
CA LEU A 19 -9.43 -10.19 3.00
C LEU A 19 -10.66 -11.01 3.42
N ARG A 20 -11.13 -10.82 4.65
CA ARG A 20 -12.33 -11.50 5.16
C ARG A 20 -13.58 -11.19 4.33
N ARG A 21 -13.68 -9.97 3.79
CA ARG A 21 -14.79 -9.54 2.92
C ARG A 21 -14.65 -9.97 1.45
N LYS A 22 -13.57 -10.66 1.08
CA LYS A 22 -13.28 -11.09 -0.31
C LYS A 22 -13.43 -9.97 -1.34
N ARG A 23 -12.96 -8.77 -1.00
CA ARG A 23 -13.00 -7.60 -1.89
C ARG A 23 -11.78 -7.50 -2.82
N VAL A 24 -10.94 -8.52 -2.84
CA VAL A 24 -9.70 -8.62 -3.61
C VAL A 24 -9.72 -9.91 -4.44
N THR A 25 -8.91 -9.97 -5.49
CA THR A 25 -8.80 -11.20 -6.29
C THR A 25 -8.13 -12.33 -5.48
N PRO A 26 -8.31 -13.61 -5.86
CA PRO A 26 -7.69 -14.73 -5.15
C PRO A 26 -6.16 -14.63 -5.07
N GLU A 27 -5.53 -14.11 -6.12
CA GLU A 27 -4.07 -13.93 -6.18
C GLU A 27 -3.59 -12.85 -5.20
N GLN A 28 -4.30 -11.72 -5.16
CA GLN A 28 -4.06 -10.65 -4.19
C GLN A 28 -4.31 -11.12 -2.76
N GLU A 29 -5.36 -11.93 -2.55
CA GLU A 29 -5.68 -12.49 -1.23
C GLU A 29 -4.53 -13.35 -0.71
N ILE A 30 -4.03 -14.28 -1.53
CA ILE A 30 -2.91 -15.16 -1.17
C ILE A 30 -1.66 -14.33 -0.89
N ARG A 31 -1.36 -13.33 -1.73
CA ARG A 31 -0.19 -12.47 -1.54
C ARG A 31 -0.29 -11.66 -0.26
N LEU A 32 -1.37 -10.91 -0.06
CA LEU A 32 -1.60 -10.13 1.16
C LEU A 32 -1.63 -11.00 2.41
N ALA A 33 -2.20 -12.20 2.35
CA ALA A 33 -2.22 -13.12 3.49
C ALA A 33 -0.80 -13.62 3.86
N ASN A 34 0.05 -13.86 2.86
CA ASN A 34 1.45 -14.21 3.09
C ASN A 34 2.24 -13.02 3.66
N GLU A 35 2.09 -11.84 3.06
CA GLU A 35 2.70 -10.60 3.54
C GLU A 35 2.25 -10.28 4.97
N LEU A 36 0.96 -10.41 5.30
CA LEU A 36 0.46 -10.20 6.66
C LEU A 36 0.99 -11.23 7.66
N LYS A 37 1.26 -12.47 7.23
CA LYS A 37 1.87 -13.49 8.10
C LYS A 37 3.30 -13.12 8.47
N THR A 38 4.04 -12.53 7.55
CA THR A 38 5.42 -12.08 7.76
C THR A 38 5.49 -10.63 8.24
N ALA A 39 4.41 -9.87 8.18
CA ALA A 39 4.40 -8.44 8.47
C ALA A 39 4.84 -8.12 9.90
N LYS A 40 5.71 -7.11 10.03
CA LYS A 40 6.12 -6.58 11.32
C LYS A 40 5.12 -5.53 11.78
N GLN A 41 4.39 -5.84 12.84
CA GLN A 41 3.49 -4.87 13.48
C GLN A 41 4.28 -3.92 14.38
N VAL A 42 4.16 -2.62 14.12
CA VAL A 42 4.79 -1.57 14.92
C VAL A 42 3.77 -0.52 15.35
N LEU A 43 4.09 0.25 16.39
CA LEU A 43 3.25 1.38 16.77
C LEU A 43 3.43 2.53 15.79
N ARG A 44 2.44 3.43 15.72
CA ARG A 44 2.47 4.61 14.82
C ARG A 44 3.72 5.48 15.03
N ARG A 45 4.26 5.52 16.26
CA ARG A 45 5.47 6.26 16.64
C ARG A 45 6.77 5.59 16.16
N ASP A 46 6.75 4.27 16.02
CA ASP A 46 7.89 3.45 15.60
C ASP A 46 7.89 3.21 14.08
N LEU A 47 6.82 3.61 13.39
CA LEU A 47 6.69 3.47 11.96
C LEU A 47 7.62 4.45 11.23
N PRO A 48 8.55 3.96 10.38
CA PRO A 48 9.43 4.84 9.61
C PRO A 48 8.64 5.80 8.72
N LYS A 49 9.19 6.99 8.48
CA LYS A 49 8.59 8.00 7.59
C LYS A 49 8.59 7.55 6.13
N GLU A 50 9.54 6.71 5.78
CA GLU A 50 9.75 6.17 4.43
C GLU A 50 8.81 5.03 4.09
N VAL A 51 8.09 4.47 5.07
CA VAL A 51 7.14 3.38 4.85
C VAL A 51 5.80 3.92 4.35
N VAL A 52 5.19 3.27 3.37
CA VAL A 52 3.86 3.65 2.90
C VAL A 52 2.81 3.31 3.94
N THR A 53 2.02 4.31 4.34
CA THR A 53 0.91 4.13 5.28
C THR A 53 -0.20 5.15 5.02
N VAL A 54 -1.25 5.11 5.83
CA VAL A 54 -2.34 6.09 5.78
C VAL A 54 -1.87 7.52 6.09
N ASN A 55 -2.48 8.50 5.42
CA ASN A 55 -2.11 9.93 5.41
C ASN A 55 -0.67 10.15 4.95
N ARG A 56 -0.26 9.46 3.88
CA ARG A 56 1.01 9.68 3.21
C ARG A 56 0.81 9.96 1.74
N ARG A 57 1.66 10.83 1.21
CA ARG A 57 1.80 11.12 -0.20
C ARG A 57 2.91 10.23 -0.74
N VAL A 58 2.59 9.44 -1.74
CA VAL A 58 3.49 8.43 -2.30
C VAL A 58 3.57 8.65 -3.80
N VAL A 59 4.79 8.76 -4.32
CA VAL A 59 5.05 8.82 -5.76
C VAL A 59 5.40 7.41 -6.20
N ILE A 60 4.61 6.88 -7.13
CA ILE A 60 4.77 5.53 -7.66
C ILE A 60 5.11 5.63 -9.14
N LYS A 61 6.17 4.93 -9.54
CA LYS A 61 6.53 4.74 -10.94
C LYS A 61 6.04 3.39 -11.42
N ASP A 62 5.19 3.38 -12.43
CA ASP A 62 4.79 2.17 -13.13
C ASP A 62 5.79 1.90 -14.26
N HIS A 63 6.61 0.87 -14.11
CA HIS A 63 7.57 0.42 -15.13
C HIS A 63 6.89 -0.28 -16.31
N THR A 64 5.68 -0.80 -16.11
CA THR A 64 4.89 -1.44 -17.18
C THR A 64 4.30 -0.39 -18.12
N ALA A 65 3.85 0.74 -17.56
CA ALA A 65 3.29 1.85 -18.32
C ALA A 65 4.29 2.99 -18.60
N ASP A 66 5.52 2.90 -18.08
CA ASP A 66 6.55 3.95 -18.06
C ASP A 66 6.00 5.32 -17.63
N THR A 67 5.13 5.33 -16.60
CA THR A 67 4.49 6.55 -16.10
C THR A 67 4.64 6.70 -14.60
N GLU A 68 4.84 7.95 -14.16
CA GLU A 68 4.97 8.31 -12.75
C GLU A 68 3.69 9.01 -12.29
N LYS A 69 3.12 8.55 -11.18
CA LYS A 69 1.89 9.10 -10.61
C LYS A 69 2.02 9.29 -9.11
N GLU A 70 1.48 10.41 -8.63
CA GLU A 70 1.38 10.72 -7.21
C GLU A 70 0.04 10.23 -6.65
N TYR A 71 0.11 9.51 -5.53
CA TYR A 71 -1.03 8.97 -4.81
C TYR A 71 -1.00 9.44 -3.36
N ILE A 72 -2.08 10.02 -2.87
CA ILE A 72 -2.22 10.38 -1.46
C ILE A 72 -3.10 9.35 -0.79
N PHE A 73 -2.52 8.47 0.00
CA PHE A 73 -3.28 7.46 0.74
C PHE A 73 -3.94 8.08 1.96
N VAL A 74 -5.25 7.96 2.04
CA VAL A 74 -6.08 8.46 3.14
C VAL A 74 -7.05 7.37 3.60
N PRO A 75 -7.65 7.50 4.80
CA PRO A 75 -8.71 6.58 5.20
C PRO A 75 -9.86 6.58 4.19
N SER A 76 -10.59 5.46 4.09
CA SER A 76 -11.74 5.31 3.19
C SER A 76 -12.78 6.43 3.34
N THR A 77 -12.98 6.94 4.56
CA THR A 77 -13.90 8.05 4.86
C THR A 77 -13.43 9.41 4.31
N LYS A 78 -12.15 9.58 4.00
CA LYS A 78 -11.54 10.82 3.51
C LYS A 78 -11.08 10.73 2.05
N ALA A 79 -11.28 9.60 1.38
CA ALA A 79 -10.90 9.40 -0.01
C ALA A 79 -11.58 10.43 -0.92
N LYS A 80 -10.79 11.12 -1.75
CA LYS A 80 -11.22 12.15 -2.70
C LYS A 80 -10.42 12.01 -4.00
N PRO A 81 -10.92 11.22 -4.97
CA PRO A 81 -10.24 11.02 -6.26
C PRO A 81 -9.92 12.33 -6.98
N GLN A 82 -10.80 13.34 -6.86
CA GLN A 82 -10.60 14.67 -7.44
C GLN A 82 -9.34 15.41 -6.94
N LYS A 83 -8.78 15.01 -5.80
CA LYS A 83 -7.56 15.60 -5.22
C LYS A 83 -6.40 14.61 -5.15
N ASN A 84 -6.41 13.56 -5.99
CA ASN A 84 -5.45 12.45 -5.92
C ASN A 84 -5.41 11.74 -4.55
N LYS A 85 -6.50 11.85 -3.76
CA LYS A 85 -6.62 11.20 -2.45
C LYS A 85 -7.31 9.85 -2.61
N TYR A 86 -6.56 8.77 -2.48
CA TYR A 86 -7.02 7.40 -2.63
C TYR A 86 -7.19 6.73 -1.27
N SER A 87 -8.10 5.77 -1.19
CA SER A 87 -8.29 5.01 0.03
C SER A 87 -7.08 4.12 0.28
N ILE A 88 -6.67 3.94 1.53
CA ILE A 88 -5.69 2.92 1.93
C ILE A 88 -6.16 1.49 1.61
N LEU A 89 -7.45 1.34 1.29
CA LEU A 89 -8.09 0.10 0.85
C LEU A 89 -8.14 -0.07 -0.67
N SER A 90 -7.58 0.88 -1.43
CA SER A 90 -7.47 0.75 -2.89
C SER A 90 -6.38 -0.24 -3.26
N ASP A 91 -6.52 -0.85 -4.44
CA ASP A 91 -5.60 -1.88 -4.94
C ASP A 91 -4.13 -1.43 -4.91
N ILE A 92 -3.87 -0.24 -5.46
CA ILE A 92 -2.53 0.39 -5.46
C ILE A 92 -2.00 0.69 -4.05
N ALA A 93 -2.90 0.97 -3.10
CA ALA A 93 -2.53 1.22 -1.72
C ALA A 93 -2.15 -0.08 -1.03
N LEU A 94 -2.93 -1.15 -1.23
CA LEU A 94 -2.61 -2.49 -0.73
C LEU A 94 -1.32 -3.05 -1.33
N ALA A 95 -1.04 -2.73 -2.60
CA ALA A 95 0.18 -3.14 -3.26
C ALA A 95 1.43 -2.51 -2.63
N THR A 96 1.31 -1.27 -2.16
CA THR A 96 2.44 -0.49 -1.64
C THR A 96 2.49 -0.39 -0.13
N VAL A 97 1.41 -0.72 0.59
CA VAL A 97 1.34 -0.55 2.04
C VAL A 97 2.38 -1.41 2.75
N GLY A 98 3.13 -0.76 3.65
CA GLY A 98 4.17 -1.42 4.43
C GLY A 98 5.52 -1.61 3.72
N TYR A 99 5.62 -1.25 2.44
CA TYR A 99 6.89 -1.12 1.73
C TYR A 99 7.52 0.26 1.96
N LYS A 100 8.82 0.39 1.70
CA LYS A 100 9.58 1.63 1.86
C LYS A 100 9.89 2.30 0.52
N VAL A 101 10.36 3.55 0.58
CA VAL A 101 10.93 4.25 -0.58
C VAL A 101 12.09 3.45 -1.17
N GLY A 102 12.10 3.33 -2.50
CA GLY A 102 13.09 2.59 -3.30
C GLY A 102 12.73 1.13 -3.53
N ASP A 103 11.66 0.61 -2.91
CA ASP A 103 11.24 -0.77 -3.16
C ASP A 103 10.50 -0.88 -4.50
N VAL A 104 10.82 -1.95 -5.22
CA VAL A 104 10.19 -2.33 -6.48
C VAL A 104 9.29 -3.54 -6.23
N ILE A 105 8.00 -3.38 -6.50
CA ILE A 105 6.96 -4.34 -6.19
C ILE A 105 6.28 -4.76 -7.49
N GLU A 106 6.27 -6.05 -7.76
CA GLU A 106 5.52 -6.62 -8.87
C GLU A 106 4.17 -7.08 -8.34
N TRP A 107 3.08 -6.38 -8.68
CA TRP A 107 1.75 -6.63 -8.11
C TRP A 107 0.76 -7.14 -9.16
N PRO A 108 0.01 -8.22 -8.90
CA PRO A 108 -1.04 -8.69 -9.78
C PRO A 108 -2.29 -7.80 -9.64
N PHE A 109 -2.47 -6.89 -10.60
CA PHE A 109 -3.71 -6.11 -10.72
C PHE A 109 -4.75 -6.89 -11.53
N ILE A 110 -6.01 -6.44 -11.48
CA ILE A 110 -7.12 -7.01 -12.27
C ILE A 110 -6.81 -6.96 -13.78
N ASP A 111 -6.09 -5.94 -14.23
CA ASP A 111 -5.64 -5.76 -15.62
C ASP A 111 -4.32 -6.50 -15.94
N GLY A 112 -3.80 -7.32 -15.03
CA GLY A 112 -2.54 -8.06 -15.17
C GLY A 112 -1.45 -7.61 -14.19
N GLU A 113 -0.30 -8.29 -14.25
CA GLU A 113 0.85 -7.98 -13.40
C GLU A 113 1.48 -6.64 -13.81
N ARG A 114 1.64 -5.73 -12.85
CA ARG A 114 2.35 -4.46 -13.06
C ARG A 114 3.52 -4.33 -12.10
N LYS A 115 4.60 -3.76 -12.62
CA LYS A 115 5.80 -3.48 -11.84
C LYS A 115 5.79 -2.04 -11.42
N ILE A 116 5.64 -1.81 -10.12
CA ILE A 116 5.57 -0.48 -9.53
C ILE A 116 6.77 -0.24 -8.61
N GLU A 117 7.30 0.96 -8.62
CA GLU A 117 8.42 1.38 -7.76
C GLU A 117 8.00 2.57 -6.91
N ILE A 118 8.31 2.52 -5.61
CA ILE A 118 8.03 3.62 -4.70
C ILE A 118 9.17 4.63 -4.79
N LEU A 119 8.98 5.70 -5.56
CA LEU A 119 9.99 6.73 -5.73
C LEU A 119 10.13 7.65 -4.51
N LYS A 120 9.01 7.94 -3.85
CA LYS A 120 9.00 8.89 -2.74
C LYS A 120 7.82 8.65 -1.80
N VAL A 121 8.06 8.82 -0.49
CA VAL A 121 7.02 8.77 0.54
C VAL A 121 7.19 9.98 1.44
N GLU A 122 6.14 10.79 1.54
CA GLU A 122 6.10 11.98 2.37
C GLU A 122 4.88 11.96 3.30
N PRO A 123 5.02 12.41 4.56
CA PRO A 123 3.88 12.59 5.43
C PRO A 123 2.93 13.65 4.84
N PHE A 124 1.65 13.29 4.74
CA PHE A 124 0.59 14.21 4.31
C PHE A 124 -0.24 14.57 5.54
N GLU A 125 0.16 15.64 6.23
CA GLU A 125 -0.65 16.27 7.27
C GLU A 125 -1.44 17.42 6.64
N ASN A 126 -2.76 17.41 6.82
CA ASN A 126 -3.70 18.42 6.33
C ASN A 126 -4.53 18.91 7.50
#